data_AF-A0A2K9DQL1-F1
#
_entry.id   AF-A0A2K9DQL1-F1
#
_cell.length_a   1.000
_cell.length_b   1.000
_cell.length_c   1.000
_cell.angle_alpha   90.00
_cell.angle_beta   90.00
_cell.angle_gamma   90.00
#
_symmetry.space_group_name_H-M   'P 1'
#
loop_
_entity.id
_entity.type
_entity.pdbx_description
1 polymer ?
#
loop_
_entity_poly.entity_id
_entity_poly.type
_entity_poly.pdbx_seq_one_letter_code
_entity_poly.pdbx_strand_id
1 'polypeptide(L)'
;MTDLEGAVPPHEPAEDALAFAARGVLSLIPLVGSIAADTLSHALESRHAARQHDFNALIARAVTESVERLDDAISIEDVLDSDEFIAAYQRASRAASETASAGKRRRLAEAVARSVVPSNFKTSEIDAYTRLVEQYDDLRVWLISFYCDPAAWLNANGKSYAALPGIRGGRMDEPLRDALDTDVIRTPAVRDAIEDLQRDTILGTFVLETQRSDRGQFAGQTTRRGRRLLEFIREGNPASAPVPEVL
;
A
#
# COMPACT_ATOMS: atom_id res chain seq x y z
N MET A 1 -44.66 12.52 -3.99
CA MET A 1 -45.04 11.73 -5.17
C MET A 1 -44.25 12.27 -6.32
N THR A 2 -43.16 11.59 -6.67
CA THR A 2 -42.36 11.89 -7.86
C THR A 2 -42.22 10.57 -8.58
N ASP A 3 -42.85 10.52 -9.75
CA ASP A 3 -42.91 9.41 -10.68
C ASP A 3 -41.49 8.96 -11.08
N LEU A 4 -41.15 7.73 -10.70
CA LEU A 4 -39.88 7.06 -11.01
C LEU A 4 -40.06 5.96 -12.08
N GLU A 5 -41.27 5.83 -12.66
CA GLU A 5 -41.56 4.78 -13.65
C GLU A 5 -40.95 5.10 -15.03
N GLY A 6 -40.52 6.34 -15.26
CA GLY A 6 -39.91 6.78 -16.53
C GLY A 6 -38.38 6.88 -16.54
N ALA A 7 -37.69 6.62 -15.42
CA ALA A 7 -36.24 6.80 -15.31
C ALA A 7 -35.44 5.49 -15.43
N VAL A 8 -36.04 4.47 -16.06
CA VAL A 8 -35.40 3.21 -16.43
C VAL A 8 -34.75 3.40 -17.81
N PRO A 9 -33.41 3.47 -17.93
CA PRO A 9 -32.75 3.35 -19.22
C PRO A 9 -32.86 1.88 -19.67
N PRO A 10 -33.16 1.61 -20.95
CA PRO A 10 -33.02 0.26 -21.49
C PRO A 10 -31.54 -0.12 -21.44
N HIS A 11 -31.21 -1.19 -20.72
CA HIS A 11 -29.90 -1.81 -20.78
C HIS A 11 -29.81 -2.64 -22.06
N GLU A 12 -29.06 -2.17 -23.05
CA GLU A 12 -28.52 -3.04 -24.10
C GLU A 12 -27.35 -3.88 -23.52
N PRO A 13 -27.22 -5.15 -23.93
CA PRO A 13 -26.28 -6.09 -23.34
C PRO A 13 -24.88 -5.98 -23.97
N ALA A 14 -23.86 -6.05 -23.11
CA ALA A 14 -22.56 -6.67 -23.39
C ALA A 14 -21.79 -6.22 -24.65
N GLU A 15 -21.48 -4.93 -24.79
CA GLU A 15 -20.37 -4.49 -25.64
C GLU A 15 -19.54 -3.47 -24.86
N ASP A 16 -18.52 -3.98 -24.15
CA ASP A 16 -17.27 -3.29 -23.77
C ASP A 16 -16.42 -4.08 -22.74
N ALA A 17 -16.74 -5.36 -22.50
CA ALA A 17 -15.80 -6.31 -21.92
C ALA A 17 -14.61 -6.67 -22.88
N LEU A 18 -14.48 -5.99 -24.03
CA LEU A 18 -13.69 -6.45 -25.18
C LEU A 18 -12.55 -5.50 -25.62
N ALA A 19 -12.35 -4.35 -24.97
CA ALA A 19 -11.24 -3.45 -25.32
C ALA A 19 -9.93 -3.69 -24.54
N PHE A 20 -9.86 -4.69 -23.66
CA PHE A 20 -8.62 -5.08 -22.98
C PHE A 20 -8.35 -6.61 -23.00
N ALA A 21 -8.69 -7.24 -24.12
CA ALA A 21 -8.31 -8.63 -24.43
C ALA A 21 -6.84 -8.77 -24.90
N ALA A 22 -6.05 -7.69 -24.86
CA ALA A 22 -4.73 -7.68 -25.51
C ALA A 22 -3.63 -8.50 -24.82
N ARG A 23 -3.84 -9.08 -23.63
CA ARG A 23 -2.88 -10.04 -23.01
C ARG A 23 -3.49 -11.05 -22.04
N GLY A 24 -4.53 -11.79 -22.43
CA GLY A 24 -4.90 -13.16 -21.96
C GLY A 24 -4.93 -13.58 -20.46
N VAL A 25 -4.46 -12.77 -19.51
CA VAL A 25 -4.17 -13.14 -18.12
C VAL A 25 -5.35 -12.79 -17.21
N LEU A 26 -6.12 -11.75 -17.54
CA LEU A 26 -7.27 -11.32 -16.73
C LEU A 26 -8.43 -12.34 -16.72
N SER A 27 -8.55 -13.18 -17.75
CA SER A 27 -9.58 -14.22 -17.83
C SER A 27 -9.35 -15.41 -16.90
N LEU A 28 -8.19 -15.49 -16.24
CA LEU A 28 -7.82 -16.59 -15.35
C LEU A 28 -8.03 -16.27 -13.86
N ILE A 29 -8.44 -15.04 -13.53
CA ILE A 29 -8.76 -14.65 -12.16
C ILE A 29 -10.24 -14.98 -11.87
N PRO A 30 -10.59 -15.65 -10.75
CA PRO A 30 -11.96 -15.99 -10.43
C PRO A 30 -12.86 -14.74 -10.40
N LEU A 31 -13.73 -14.62 -11.40
CA LEU A 31 -14.72 -13.54 -11.49
C LEU A 31 -15.87 -13.88 -10.53
N VAL A 32 -16.03 -13.12 -9.44
CA VAL A 32 -17.16 -13.27 -8.54
C VAL A 32 -18.44 -12.89 -9.30
N GLY A 33 -19.33 -13.86 -9.51
CA GLY A 33 -20.58 -13.70 -10.24
C GLY A 33 -21.57 -12.77 -9.54
N SER A 34 -22.36 -12.03 -10.33
CA SER A 34 -23.33 -11.04 -9.86
C SER A 34 -24.54 -11.68 -9.19
N ILE A 35 -24.81 -11.32 -7.93
CA ILE A 35 -26.10 -11.54 -7.28
C ILE A 35 -26.92 -10.24 -7.41
N ALA A 36 -28.23 -10.35 -7.62
CA ALA A 36 -29.13 -9.21 -7.72
C ALA A 36 -29.75 -8.88 -6.35
N ALA A 37 -29.60 -7.64 -5.88
CA ALA A 37 -30.26 -7.14 -4.68
C ALA A 37 -30.63 -5.64 -4.76
N ASP A 38 -31.54 -5.21 -3.88
CA ASP A 38 -32.12 -3.85 -3.67
C ASP A 38 -31.17 -2.67 -3.93
N THR A 39 -31.70 -1.47 -4.24
CA THR A 39 -30.92 -0.30 -4.70
C THR A 39 -29.68 0.09 -3.86
N LEU A 40 -29.72 -0.04 -2.52
CA LEU A 40 -28.53 0.13 -1.68
C LEU A 40 -27.57 -1.06 -1.80
N SER A 41 -28.10 -2.28 -1.82
CA SER A 41 -27.34 -3.50 -2.05
C SER A 41 -26.68 -3.48 -3.44
N HIS A 42 -27.35 -3.01 -4.49
CA HIS A 42 -26.79 -2.83 -5.83
C HIS A 42 -25.66 -1.79 -5.87
N ALA A 43 -25.81 -0.67 -5.17
CA ALA A 43 -24.76 0.35 -5.08
C ALA A 43 -23.54 -0.15 -4.27
N LEU A 44 -23.76 -0.94 -3.23
CA LEU A 44 -22.70 -1.57 -2.46
C LEU A 44 -22.03 -2.70 -3.25
N GLU A 45 -22.80 -3.55 -3.90
CA GLU A 45 -22.35 -4.64 -4.76
C GLU A 45 -21.54 -4.12 -5.94
N SER A 46 -21.98 -3.05 -6.61
CA SER A 46 -21.22 -2.43 -7.71
C SER A 46 -19.89 -1.84 -7.23
N ARG A 47 -19.85 -1.17 -6.07
CA ARG A 47 -18.60 -0.66 -5.48
C ARG A 47 -17.69 -1.77 -4.98
N HIS A 48 -18.24 -2.87 -4.48
CA HIS A 48 -17.48 -4.06 -4.11
C HIS A 48 -16.91 -4.75 -5.35
N ALA A 49 -17.72 -4.95 -6.39
CA ALA A 49 -17.31 -5.54 -7.66
C ALA A 49 -16.23 -4.69 -8.35
N ALA A 50 -16.37 -3.38 -8.37
CA ALA A 50 -15.35 -2.47 -8.89
C ALA A 50 -14.03 -2.59 -8.11
N ARG A 51 -14.07 -2.58 -6.77
CA ARG A 51 -12.85 -2.75 -5.94
C ARG A 51 -12.19 -4.12 -6.16
N GLN A 52 -12.98 -5.16 -6.33
CA GLN A 52 -12.47 -6.50 -6.61
C GLN A 52 -11.83 -6.57 -8.00
N HIS A 53 -12.48 -5.97 -9.01
CA HIS A 53 -11.93 -5.89 -10.36
C HIS A 53 -10.60 -5.13 -10.39
N ASP A 54 -10.55 -3.96 -9.74
CA ASP A 54 -9.32 -3.16 -9.61
C ASP A 54 -8.21 -3.97 -8.93
N PHE A 55 -8.55 -4.70 -7.86
CA PHE A 55 -7.59 -5.53 -7.15
C PHE A 55 -7.06 -6.70 -8.01
N ASN A 56 -7.94 -7.36 -8.76
CA ASN A 56 -7.56 -8.42 -9.69
C ASN A 56 -6.62 -7.88 -10.79
N ALA A 57 -6.90 -6.68 -11.31
CA ALA A 57 -6.01 -6.02 -12.27
C ALA A 57 -4.64 -5.69 -11.69
N LEU A 58 -4.58 -5.25 -10.41
CA LEU A 58 -3.32 -5.02 -9.71
C LEU A 58 -2.51 -6.32 -9.53
N ILE A 59 -3.17 -7.44 -9.20
CA ILE A 59 -2.50 -8.75 -9.10
C ILE A 59 -1.96 -9.20 -10.45
N ALA A 60 -2.77 -9.16 -11.50
CA ALA A 60 -2.34 -9.53 -12.85
C ALA A 60 -1.08 -8.76 -13.24
N ARG A 61 -1.10 -7.43 -13.04
CA ARG A 61 0.05 -6.58 -13.29
C ARG A 61 1.27 -6.95 -12.44
N ALA A 62 1.10 -7.09 -11.12
CA ALA A 62 2.21 -7.37 -10.21
C ALA A 62 2.86 -8.74 -10.50
N VAL A 63 2.06 -9.76 -10.84
CA VAL A 63 2.54 -11.08 -11.24
C VAL A 63 3.26 -11.01 -12.58
N THR A 64 2.64 -10.44 -13.62
CA THR A 64 3.25 -10.30 -14.95
C THR A 64 4.58 -9.58 -14.87
N GLU A 65 4.65 -8.42 -14.22
CA GLU A 65 5.91 -7.70 -14.06
C GLU A 65 6.96 -8.54 -13.31
N SER A 66 6.54 -9.37 -12.34
CA SER A 66 7.47 -10.19 -11.56
C SER A 66 8.02 -11.36 -12.37
N VAL A 67 7.19 -12.01 -13.19
CA VAL A 67 7.57 -13.08 -14.10
C VAL A 67 8.49 -12.56 -15.21
N GLU A 68 8.17 -11.40 -15.81
CA GLU A 68 8.99 -10.77 -16.86
C GLU A 68 10.43 -10.47 -16.41
N ARG A 69 10.69 -10.32 -15.10
CA ARG A 69 12.05 -10.06 -14.56
C ARG A 69 12.87 -11.33 -14.35
N LEU A 70 12.31 -12.52 -14.58
CA LEU A 70 12.94 -13.80 -14.27
C LEU A 70 13.44 -14.57 -15.50
N ASP A 71 13.52 -13.94 -16.67
CA ASP A 71 14.06 -14.53 -17.91
C ASP A 71 13.60 -15.99 -18.14
N ASP A 72 12.27 -16.20 -18.11
CA ASP A 72 11.58 -17.50 -18.32
C ASP A 72 11.82 -18.59 -17.26
N ALA A 73 12.34 -18.28 -16.07
CA ALA A 73 12.53 -19.28 -15.01
C ALA A 73 11.22 -19.85 -14.42
N ILE A 74 10.10 -19.14 -14.61
CA ILE A 74 8.75 -19.54 -14.17
C ILE A 74 7.73 -18.98 -15.17
N SER A 75 6.68 -19.74 -15.49
CA SER A 75 5.58 -19.27 -16.34
C SER A 75 4.42 -18.68 -15.51
N ILE A 76 3.47 -18.01 -16.15
CA ILE A 76 2.27 -17.50 -15.47
C ILE A 76 1.39 -18.68 -15.04
N GLU A 77 1.32 -19.73 -15.86
CA GLU A 77 0.60 -20.97 -15.59
C GLU A 77 1.13 -21.64 -14.32
N ASP A 78 2.45 -21.74 -14.15
CA ASP A 78 3.07 -22.29 -12.93
C ASP A 78 2.69 -21.50 -11.67
N VAL A 79 2.55 -20.17 -11.78
CA VAL A 79 2.12 -19.31 -10.66
C VAL A 79 0.66 -19.57 -10.32
N LEU A 80 -0.21 -19.74 -11.31
CA LEU A 80 -1.65 -19.94 -11.10
C LEU A 80 -1.98 -21.33 -10.55
N ASP A 81 -1.16 -22.34 -10.87
CA ASP A 81 -1.29 -23.71 -10.35
C ASP A 81 -0.69 -23.88 -8.94
N SER A 82 -0.07 -22.84 -8.37
CA SER A 82 0.51 -22.87 -7.02
C SER A 82 -0.55 -22.72 -5.92
N ASP A 83 -0.62 -23.68 -5.00
CA ASP A 83 -1.45 -23.61 -3.79
C ASP A 83 -1.08 -22.39 -2.92
N GLU A 84 0.20 -22.03 -2.87
CA GLU A 84 0.68 -20.84 -2.17
C GLU A 84 0.11 -19.56 -2.78
N PHE A 85 0.02 -19.49 -4.12
CA PHE A 85 -0.59 -18.36 -4.82
C PHE A 85 -2.06 -18.23 -4.48
N ILE A 86 -2.80 -19.34 -4.59
CA ILE A 86 -4.24 -19.36 -4.31
C ILE A 86 -4.50 -18.94 -2.86
N ALA A 87 -3.74 -19.46 -1.90
CA ALA A 87 -3.88 -19.11 -0.50
C ALA A 87 -3.54 -17.64 -0.21
N ALA A 88 -2.45 -17.12 -0.80
CA ALA A 88 -2.06 -15.72 -0.67
C ALA A 88 -3.10 -14.79 -1.31
N TYR A 89 -3.58 -15.12 -2.52
CA TYR A 89 -4.63 -14.42 -3.24
C TYR A 89 -5.90 -14.32 -2.39
N GLN A 90 -6.40 -15.43 -1.84
CA GLN A 90 -7.63 -15.44 -1.06
C GLN A 90 -7.53 -14.54 0.18
N ARG A 91 -6.42 -14.61 0.91
CA ARG A 91 -6.18 -13.77 2.09
C ARG A 91 -6.11 -12.29 1.72
N ALA A 92 -5.33 -11.95 0.70
CA ALA A 92 -5.16 -10.59 0.24
C ALA A 92 -6.45 -10.01 -0.37
N SER A 93 -7.24 -10.82 -1.08
CA SER A 93 -8.53 -10.43 -1.64
C SER A 93 -9.53 -10.06 -0.55
N ARG A 94 -9.57 -10.83 0.54
CA ARG A 94 -10.41 -10.48 1.70
C ARG A 94 -9.99 -9.13 2.28
N ALA A 95 -8.69 -8.95 2.57
CA ALA A 95 -8.17 -7.68 3.11
C ALA A 95 -8.40 -6.49 2.15
N ALA A 96 -8.29 -6.72 0.83
CA ALA A 96 -8.53 -5.72 -0.20
C ALA A 96 -10.00 -5.27 -0.26
N SER A 97 -10.94 -6.20 -0.04
CA SER A 97 -12.38 -5.91 0.00
C SER A 97 -12.80 -5.09 1.23
N GLU A 98 -12.07 -5.26 2.34
CA GLU A 98 -12.33 -4.62 3.63
C GLU A 98 -11.67 -3.22 3.72
N THR A 99 -10.78 -2.86 2.80
CA THR A 99 -10.10 -1.55 2.82
C THR A 99 -10.64 -0.55 1.79
N ALA A 100 -10.71 0.72 2.19
CA ALA A 100 -10.95 1.84 1.28
C ALA A 100 -9.68 2.28 0.53
N SER A 101 -8.49 2.02 1.11
CA SER A 101 -7.21 2.51 0.56
C SER A 101 -6.80 1.79 -0.72
N ALA A 102 -6.65 2.54 -1.81
CA ALA A 102 -6.05 2.05 -3.06
C ALA A 102 -4.57 1.70 -2.87
N GLY A 103 -3.85 2.46 -2.03
CA GLY A 103 -2.44 2.19 -1.69
C GLY A 103 -2.28 0.83 -1.02
N LYS A 104 -3.13 0.51 -0.05
CA LYS A 104 -3.12 -0.81 0.60
C LYS A 104 -3.46 -1.95 -0.36
N ARG A 105 -4.46 -1.78 -1.24
CA ARG A 105 -4.78 -2.79 -2.28
C ARG A 105 -3.58 -3.06 -3.20
N ARG A 106 -2.84 -2.03 -3.61
CA ARG A 106 -1.62 -2.19 -4.42
C ARG A 106 -0.54 -2.99 -3.68
N ARG A 107 -0.27 -2.67 -2.40
CA ARG A 107 0.74 -3.40 -1.61
C ARG A 107 0.35 -4.85 -1.37
N LEU A 108 -0.94 -5.13 -1.15
CA LEU A 108 -1.45 -6.49 -1.03
C LEU A 108 -1.22 -7.29 -2.31
N ALA A 109 -1.45 -6.69 -3.48
CA ALA A 109 -1.17 -7.34 -4.77
C ALA A 109 0.33 -7.64 -4.95
N GLU A 110 1.22 -6.71 -4.58
CA GLU A 110 2.67 -6.94 -4.61
C GLU A 110 3.08 -8.07 -3.65
N ALA A 111 2.49 -8.12 -2.44
CA ALA A 111 2.76 -9.18 -1.47
C ALA A 111 2.38 -10.57 -2.01
N VAL A 112 1.23 -10.68 -2.71
CA VAL A 112 0.81 -11.92 -3.38
C VAL A 112 1.84 -12.32 -4.45
N ALA A 113 2.22 -11.39 -5.34
CA ALA A 113 3.20 -11.69 -6.39
C ALA A 113 4.54 -12.20 -5.81
N ARG A 114 5.00 -11.62 -4.69
CA ARG A 114 6.24 -12.05 -4.01
C ARG A 114 6.15 -13.41 -3.32
N SER A 115 4.94 -13.89 -3.03
CA SER A 115 4.77 -15.17 -2.34
C SER A 115 5.07 -16.38 -3.22
N VAL A 116 4.98 -16.22 -4.54
CA VAL A 116 5.02 -17.34 -5.49
C VAL A 116 6.11 -17.17 -6.54
N VAL A 117 6.40 -15.92 -6.91
CA VAL A 117 7.47 -15.65 -7.86
C VAL A 117 8.83 -15.72 -7.14
N PRO A 118 9.80 -16.50 -7.66
CA PRO A 118 11.15 -16.56 -7.13
C PRO A 118 11.68 -15.15 -6.81
N SER A 119 12.07 -14.96 -5.56
CA SER A 119 12.50 -13.67 -5.07
C SER A 119 13.72 -13.81 -4.16
N ASN A 120 14.37 -12.69 -3.89
CA ASN A 120 15.46 -12.62 -2.92
C ASN A 120 14.97 -12.68 -1.46
N PHE A 121 13.67 -12.92 -1.22
CA PHE A 121 13.08 -13.05 0.10
C PHE A 121 12.95 -14.51 0.48
N LYS A 122 13.26 -14.82 1.74
CA LYS A 122 13.00 -16.16 2.29
C LYS A 122 11.50 -16.34 2.54
N THR A 123 11.00 -17.57 2.51
CA THR A 123 9.59 -17.89 2.84
C THR A 123 9.15 -17.29 4.18
N SER A 124 9.99 -17.39 5.21
CA SER A 124 9.67 -16.78 6.52
C SER A 124 9.64 -15.25 6.50
N GLU A 125 10.39 -14.60 5.62
CA GLU A 125 10.31 -13.14 5.41
C GLU A 125 9.04 -12.77 4.66
N ILE A 126 8.68 -13.52 3.61
CA ILE A 126 7.44 -13.34 2.85
C ILE A 126 6.24 -13.41 3.80
N ASP A 127 6.16 -14.47 4.61
CA ASP A 127 5.06 -14.64 5.58
C ASP A 127 5.01 -13.51 6.60
N ALA A 128 6.16 -13.10 7.13
CA ALA A 128 6.25 -12.03 8.10
C ALA A 128 5.84 -10.68 7.49
N TYR A 129 6.32 -10.34 6.29
CA TYR A 129 5.99 -9.08 5.64
C TYR A 129 4.55 -9.04 5.13
N THR A 130 4.00 -10.16 4.66
CA THR A 130 2.59 -10.23 4.24
C THR A 130 1.66 -9.86 5.40
N ARG A 131 1.91 -10.40 6.60
CA ARG A 131 1.16 -10.02 7.81
C ARG A 131 1.27 -8.53 8.14
N LEU A 132 2.46 -7.94 7.99
CA LEU A 132 2.64 -6.50 8.21
C LEU A 132 1.89 -5.65 7.17
N VAL A 133 1.85 -6.08 5.91
CA VAL A 133 1.10 -5.38 4.85
C VAL A 133 -0.41 -5.40 5.13
N GLU A 134 -0.93 -6.52 5.64
CA GLU A 134 -2.33 -6.62 6.06
C GLU A 134 -2.63 -5.73 7.26
N GLN A 135 -1.69 -5.56 8.18
CA GLN A 135 -1.87 -4.72 9.37
C GLN A 135 -1.72 -3.22 9.05
N TYR A 136 -0.74 -2.84 8.25
CA TYR A 136 -0.37 -1.45 8.06
C TYR A 136 -1.35 -0.70 7.15
N ASP A 137 -1.64 0.53 7.54
CA ASP A 137 -2.36 1.52 6.76
C ASP A 137 -1.37 2.42 5.99
N ASP A 138 -1.93 3.40 5.28
CA ASP A 138 -1.11 4.32 4.48
C ASP A 138 -0.22 5.20 5.35
N LEU A 139 -0.67 5.56 6.54
CA LEU A 139 0.12 6.34 7.50
C LEU A 139 1.36 5.57 7.95
N ARG A 140 1.23 4.31 8.38
CA ARG A 140 2.39 3.51 8.79
C ARG A 140 3.37 3.34 7.64
N VAL A 141 2.92 3.00 6.43
CA VAL A 141 3.83 2.85 5.28
C VAL A 141 4.50 4.17 4.92
N TRP A 142 3.76 5.28 4.94
CA TRP A 142 4.35 6.59 4.71
C TRP A 142 5.40 6.95 5.76
N LEU A 143 5.15 6.69 7.06
CA LEU A 143 6.13 6.93 8.13
C LEU A 143 7.42 6.12 7.92
N ILE A 144 7.33 4.87 7.48
CA ILE A 144 8.51 4.04 7.15
C ILE A 144 9.32 4.68 6.02
N SER A 145 8.65 5.19 5.00
CA SER A 145 9.29 5.89 3.88
C SER A 145 9.91 7.22 4.31
N PHE A 146 9.17 8.05 5.03
CA PHE A 146 9.63 9.32 5.57
C PHE A 146 10.89 9.15 6.42
N TYR A 147 10.88 8.19 7.35
CA TYR A 147 12.02 7.93 8.22
C TYR A 147 13.18 7.18 7.56
N CYS A 148 13.12 6.86 6.26
CA CYS A 148 14.32 6.42 5.54
C CYS A 148 15.34 7.54 5.45
N ASP A 149 14.88 8.75 5.09
CA ASP A 149 15.66 9.97 4.98
C ASP A 149 14.73 11.20 5.08
N PRO A 150 14.44 11.67 6.32
CA PRO A 150 13.56 12.82 6.53
C PRO A 150 14.02 14.08 5.81
N ALA A 151 15.34 14.33 5.76
CA ALA A 151 15.90 15.50 5.10
C ALA A 151 15.68 15.46 3.58
N ALA A 152 15.93 14.31 2.95
CA ALA A 152 15.67 14.13 1.52
C ALA A 152 14.18 14.31 1.19
N TRP A 153 13.29 13.76 2.02
CA TRP A 153 11.85 13.93 1.84
C TRP A 153 11.43 15.40 1.92
N LEU A 154 11.83 16.11 2.97
CA LEU A 154 11.47 17.52 3.15
C LEU A 154 11.98 18.39 2.00
N ASN A 155 13.22 18.17 1.56
CA ASN A 155 13.79 18.90 0.42
C ASN A 155 13.05 18.61 -0.89
N ALA A 156 12.70 17.35 -1.16
CA ALA A 156 11.93 16.96 -2.35
C ALA A 156 10.52 17.56 -2.37
N ASN A 157 9.97 17.88 -1.20
CA ASN A 157 8.63 18.45 -1.04
C ASN A 157 8.65 19.97 -0.73
N GLY A 158 9.78 20.65 -0.98
CA GLY A 158 9.90 22.10 -0.85
C GLY A 158 9.89 22.64 0.58
N LYS A 159 9.90 21.77 1.60
CA LYS A 159 9.91 22.12 3.02
C LYS A 159 11.34 22.32 3.55
N SER A 160 12.14 23.06 2.78
CA SER A 160 13.61 23.13 2.84
C SER A 160 14.19 23.12 4.26
N TYR A 161 14.89 22.04 4.59
CA TYR A 161 15.66 21.87 5.82
C TYR A 161 16.76 22.94 5.98
N ALA A 162 17.27 23.48 4.86
CA ALA A 162 18.34 24.48 4.85
C ALA A 162 17.90 25.90 5.27
N ALA A 163 16.59 26.16 5.39
CA ALA A 163 16.04 27.46 5.77
C ALA A 163 15.75 27.59 7.28
N LEU A 164 15.94 26.53 8.07
CA LEU A 164 15.71 26.57 9.52
C LEU A 164 16.83 27.36 10.22
N PRO A 165 16.53 28.45 10.94
CA PRO A 165 17.55 29.26 11.60
C PRO A 165 18.10 28.55 12.85
N GLY A 166 19.41 28.31 12.89
CA GLY A 166 20.14 27.88 14.09
C GLY A 166 20.67 26.45 14.01
N ILE A 167 22.00 26.33 13.91
CA ILE A 167 22.80 25.08 13.94
C ILE A 167 22.80 24.46 15.36
N ARG A 168 21.67 24.47 16.08
CA ARG A 168 21.63 24.24 17.53
C ARG A 168 20.47 23.39 18.01
N GLY A 169 20.22 22.28 17.31
CA GLY A 169 19.39 21.21 17.81
C GLY A 169 17.91 21.55 17.90
N GLY A 170 17.11 20.50 17.85
CA GLY A 170 15.67 20.56 17.88
C GLY A 170 15.12 19.24 18.40
N ARG A 171 13.80 19.15 18.50
CA ARG A 171 13.13 17.93 18.93
C ARG A 171 12.97 16.95 17.78
N MET A 172 13.01 15.65 18.09
CA MET A 172 12.82 14.57 17.10
C MET A 172 11.49 14.64 16.33
N ASP A 173 10.47 15.33 16.87
CA ASP A 173 9.19 15.51 16.19
C ASP A 173 9.16 16.66 15.19
N GLU A 174 10.14 17.58 15.20
CA GLU A 174 10.12 18.76 14.31
C GLU A 174 10.11 18.40 12.81
N PRO A 175 10.95 17.49 12.30
CA PRO A 175 10.91 17.11 10.88
C PRO A 175 9.54 16.56 10.46
N LEU A 176 8.91 15.79 11.36
CA LEU A 176 7.62 15.16 11.11
C LEU A 176 6.48 16.17 11.21
N ARG A 177 6.55 17.11 12.16
CA ARG A 177 5.63 18.24 12.29
C ARG A 177 5.65 19.08 11.02
N ASP A 178 6.83 19.41 10.52
CA ASP A 178 6.97 20.16 9.27
C ASP A 178 6.39 19.37 8.10
N ALA A 179 6.66 18.06 8.01
CA ALA A 179 6.13 17.22 6.95
C ALA A 179 4.60 17.18 6.93
N LEU A 180 3.97 17.03 8.09
CA LEU A 180 2.52 16.86 8.24
C LEU A 180 1.74 18.17 8.43
N ASP A 181 2.42 19.29 8.69
CA ASP A 181 1.82 20.58 9.03
C ASP A 181 0.83 20.49 10.23
N THR A 182 1.15 19.64 11.21
CA THR A 182 0.31 19.40 12.39
C THR A 182 1.14 19.10 13.63
N ASP A 183 0.56 19.33 14.81
CA ASP A 183 1.19 18.96 16.09
C ASP A 183 1.13 17.43 16.28
N VAL A 184 2.23 16.77 15.89
CA VAL A 184 2.43 15.32 15.99
C VAL A 184 2.21 14.80 17.41
N ILE A 185 2.64 15.56 18.42
CA ILE A 185 2.52 15.12 19.83
C ILE A 185 1.06 15.08 20.26
N ARG A 186 0.24 15.96 19.69
CA ARG A 186 -1.20 16.02 19.96
C ARG A 186 -2.03 15.15 19.03
N THR A 187 -1.41 14.41 18.11
CA THR A 187 -2.09 13.57 17.13
C THR A 187 -1.91 12.09 17.50
N PRO A 188 -2.86 11.45 18.22
CA PRO A 188 -2.69 10.08 18.72
C PRO A 188 -2.41 9.08 17.62
N ALA A 189 -3.10 9.19 16.47
CA ALA A 189 -2.90 8.29 15.34
C ALA A 189 -1.45 8.21 14.85
N VAL A 190 -0.71 9.35 14.84
CA VAL A 190 0.69 9.38 14.42
C VAL A 190 1.60 8.78 15.49
N ARG A 191 1.38 9.11 16.76
CA ARG A 191 2.13 8.52 17.88
C ARG A 191 1.94 7.01 17.94
N ASP A 192 0.70 6.54 17.90
CA ASP A 192 0.36 5.12 17.97
C ASP A 192 0.97 4.36 16.78
N ALA A 193 0.94 4.96 15.59
CA ALA A 193 1.61 4.40 14.42
C ALA A 193 3.13 4.29 14.60
N ILE A 194 3.79 5.29 15.16
CA ILE A 194 5.24 5.24 15.44
C ILE A 194 5.55 4.17 16.48
N GLU A 195 4.77 4.10 17.56
CA GLU A 195 4.96 3.11 18.62
C GLU A 195 4.77 1.67 18.10
N ASP A 196 3.76 1.44 17.26
CA ASP A 196 3.56 0.16 16.59
C ASP A 196 4.76 -0.21 15.70
N LEU A 197 5.23 0.74 14.89
CA LEU A 197 6.39 0.52 14.01
C LEU A 197 7.69 0.26 14.79
N GLN A 198 7.86 0.88 15.97
CA GLN A 198 8.98 0.61 16.86
C GLN A 198 8.85 -0.77 17.52
N ARG A 199 7.64 -1.15 17.96
CA ARG A 199 7.34 -2.47 18.53
C ARG A 199 7.63 -3.59 17.52
N ASP A 200 7.30 -3.36 16.26
CA ASP A 200 7.54 -4.29 15.15
C ASP A 200 8.98 -4.26 14.64
N THR A 201 9.87 -3.45 15.23
CA THR A 201 11.28 -3.25 14.83
C THR A 201 11.48 -2.69 13.42
N ILE A 202 10.45 -2.05 12.87
CA ILE A 202 10.47 -1.41 11.56
C ILE A 202 11.14 -0.03 11.64
N LEU A 203 10.90 0.70 12.72
CA LEU A 203 11.65 1.90 13.11
C LEU A 203 12.57 1.59 14.29
N GLY A 204 13.68 2.33 14.39
CA GLY A 204 14.52 2.34 15.59
C GLY A 204 13.79 2.97 16.78
N THR A 205 14.24 2.67 17.99
CA THR A 205 13.66 3.25 19.22
C THR A 205 14.12 4.68 19.43
N PHE A 206 13.17 5.61 19.48
CA PHE A 206 13.40 7.01 19.80
C PHE A 206 12.17 7.62 20.48
N VAL A 207 12.37 8.74 21.18
CA VAL A 207 11.32 9.53 21.82
C VAL A 207 11.20 10.85 21.07
N LEU A 208 9.99 11.18 20.64
CA LEU A 208 9.68 12.33 19.79
C LEU A 208 10.05 13.67 20.45
N GLU A 209 9.84 13.80 21.74
CA GLU A 209 10.10 15.02 22.50
C GLU A 209 11.57 15.24 22.87
N THR A 210 12.44 14.27 22.59
CA THR A 210 13.86 14.35 22.96
C THR A 210 14.59 15.34 22.06
N GLN A 211 15.36 16.24 22.67
CA GLN A 211 16.27 17.11 21.92
C GLN A 211 17.44 16.33 21.33
N ARG A 212 17.74 16.61 20.06
CA ARG A 212 18.89 16.07 19.33
C ARG A 212 19.63 17.18 18.62
N SER A 213 20.87 16.90 18.23
CA SER A 213 21.56 17.73 17.24
C SER A 213 20.83 17.68 15.90
N ASP A 214 21.09 18.64 15.02
CA ASP A 214 20.45 18.71 13.71
C ASP A 214 20.70 17.42 12.89
N ARG A 215 21.93 16.91 12.94
CA ARG A 215 22.24 15.63 12.31
C ARG A 215 21.41 14.47 12.90
N GLY A 216 21.12 14.52 14.21
CA GLY A 216 20.36 13.48 14.90
C GLY A 216 18.86 13.53 14.60
N GLN A 217 18.26 14.73 14.55
CA GLN A 217 16.82 14.87 14.32
C GLN A 217 16.41 14.46 12.90
N PHE A 218 17.28 14.70 11.91
CA PHE A 218 17.06 14.31 10.51
C PHE A 218 17.68 12.97 10.13
N ALA A 219 18.28 12.24 11.08
CA ALA A 219 18.83 10.92 10.80
C ALA A 219 17.71 9.93 10.47
N GLY A 220 17.91 9.10 9.44
CA GLY A 220 16.98 8.03 9.12
C GLY A 220 16.80 7.05 10.29
N GLN A 221 15.54 6.80 10.66
CA GLN A 221 15.15 5.89 11.74
C GLN A 221 14.65 4.54 11.22
N THR A 222 14.38 4.42 9.92
CA THR A 222 13.94 3.15 9.34
C THR A 222 15.04 2.10 9.44
N THR A 223 14.71 0.95 10.03
CA THR A 223 15.69 -0.13 10.23
C THR A 223 15.99 -0.84 8.91
N ARG A 224 16.96 -1.77 8.92
CA ARG A 224 17.17 -2.65 7.76
C ARG A 224 15.92 -3.45 7.41
N ARG A 225 15.16 -3.90 8.43
CA ARG A 225 13.90 -4.62 8.25
C ARG A 225 12.84 -3.74 7.61
N GLY A 226 12.71 -2.48 8.05
CA GLY A 226 11.77 -1.54 7.45
C GLY A 226 12.08 -1.22 5.99
N ARG A 227 13.36 -0.99 5.64
CA ARG A 227 13.76 -0.82 4.23
C ARG A 227 13.45 -2.05 3.40
N ARG A 228 13.70 -3.24 3.94
CA ARG A 228 13.41 -4.51 3.27
C ARG A 228 11.91 -4.75 3.09
N LEU A 229 11.07 -4.29 4.01
CA LEU A 229 9.61 -4.28 3.84
C LEU A 229 9.20 -3.35 2.68
N LEU A 230 9.78 -2.14 2.58
CA LEU A 230 9.50 -1.24 1.44
C LEU A 230 9.92 -1.87 0.09
N GLU A 231 11.05 -2.57 0.04
CA GLU A 231 11.48 -3.35 -1.13
C GLU A 231 10.49 -4.47 -1.48
N PHE A 232 9.96 -5.15 -0.45
CA PHE A 232 8.99 -6.24 -0.61
C PHE A 232 7.71 -5.76 -1.29
N ILE A 233 7.16 -4.63 -0.86
CA ILE A 233 5.93 -4.03 -1.43
C ILE A 233 6.17 -3.13 -2.65
N ARG A 234 7.41 -3.03 -3.13
CA ARG A 234 7.83 -2.12 -4.21
C ARG A 234 7.32 -0.69 -4.02
N GLU A 235 7.46 -0.18 -2.80
CA GLU A 235 7.17 1.23 -2.57
C GLU A 235 8.15 2.08 -3.38
N GLY A 236 7.66 3.18 -3.95
CA GLY A 236 8.47 4.06 -4.79
C GLY A 236 9.59 4.75 -4.02
N ASN A 237 10.25 5.73 -4.65
CA ASN A 237 11.28 6.53 -3.97
C ASN A 237 10.71 7.09 -2.65
N PRO A 238 11.28 6.74 -1.48
CA PRO A 238 10.77 7.18 -0.20
C PRO A 238 10.65 8.69 -0.09
N ALA A 239 11.56 9.45 -0.72
CA ALA A 239 11.57 10.91 -0.70
C ALA A 239 10.39 11.56 -1.44
N SER A 240 9.71 10.83 -2.34
CA SER A 240 8.54 11.33 -3.08
C SER A 240 7.22 10.76 -2.56
N ALA A 241 7.21 10.08 -1.40
CA ALA A 241 6.00 9.49 -0.85
C ALA A 241 5.00 10.60 -0.44
N PRO A 242 3.79 10.66 -1.02
CA PRO A 242 2.82 11.69 -0.70
C PRO A 242 2.31 11.53 0.73
N VAL A 243 2.09 12.65 1.42
CA VAL A 243 1.47 12.64 2.76
C VAL A 243 0.08 12.03 2.66
N PRO A 244 -0.30 11.07 3.52
CA PRO A 244 -1.62 10.48 3.51
C PRO A 244 -2.69 11.49 3.95
N GLU A 245 -3.88 11.46 3.32
CA GLU A 245 -5.00 12.38 3.58
C GLU A 245 -5.70 12.19 4.95
N VAL A 246 -5.18 11.33 5.81
CA VAL A 246 -5.90 10.78 6.99
C VAL A 246 -5.64 11.58 8.28
N LEU A 247 -5.08 12.79 8.19
CA LEU A 247 -4.71 13.63 9.34
C LEU A 247 -5.53 14.91 9.42
#